data_AF-A0A8C4E1U0-F1
#
_entry.id   AF-A0A8C4E1U0-F1
#
_cell.length_a   1.000
_cell.length_b   1.000
_cell.length_c   1.000
_cell.angle_alpha   90.00
_cell.angle_beta   90.00
_cell.angle_gamma   90.00
#
_symmetry.space_group_name_H-M   'P 1'
#
loop_
_entity.id
_entity.type
_entity.pdbx_description
1 polymer ?
#
loop_
_entity_poly.entity_id
_entity_poly.type
_entity_poly.pdbx_seq_one_letter_code
_entity_poly.pdbx_strand_id
1 'polypeptide(L)'
;MIRDCCLKMDLSLLQTLERERVLEVLRRDKQLRTIEEDRIRRMKYELQELRRRGAKSYARQYGERTCARCQRPLGKFWNSGAVCRGCSHRICSRCRVGVGAADWKCTVCHAYRSEIVDSAVLKSQHKMTTAKPCLAQ
;
A
#
# COMPACT_ATOMS: atom_id res chain seq x y z
N MET A 1 30.07 67.54 2.04
CA MET A 1 29.09 66.93 1.13
C MET A 1 28.87 65.49 1.58
N ILE A 2 27.60 65.17 1.87
CA ILE A 2 27.00 63.82 1.83
C ILE A 2 27.74 62.76 2.69
N ARG A 3 27.43 62.70 3.99
CA ARG A 3 26.58 61.63 4.57
C ARG A 3 27.11 60.25 4.21
N ASP A 4 27.84 59.66 5.15
CA ASP A 4 27.99 58.21 5.32
C ASP A 4 26.59 57.58 5.51
N CYS A 5 25.81 57.52 4.44
CA CYS A 5 24.67 56.64 4.33
C CYS A 5 25.22 55.23 4.10
N CYS A 6 25.80 54.65 5.15
CA CYS A 6 25.90 53.21 5.31
C CYS A 6 24.47 52.68 5.18
N LEU A 7 24.07 52.36 3.94
CA LEU A 7 22.98 51.46 3.66
C LEU A 7 23.41 50.12 4.25
N LYS A 8 23.15 49.94 5.55
CA LYS A 8 23.07 48.63 6.17
C LYS A 8 22.08 47.85 5.33
N MET A 9 22.61 47.03 4.43
CA MET A 9 21.81 46.06 3.67
C MET A 9 21.17 45.15 4.72
N ASP A 10 19.86 45.27 4.89
CA ASP A 10 19.13 44.43 5.82
C ASP A 10 18.99 43.03 5.21
N LEU A 11 20.02 42.21 5.46
CA LEU A 11 20.13 40.83 4.98
C LEU A 11 19.11 39.89 5.64
N SER A 12 18.39 40.35 6.68
CA SER A 12 17.33 39.57 7.34
C SER A 12 16.16 39.27 6.39
N LEU A 13 15.88 40.16 5.44
CA LEU A 13 14.86 39.98 4.42
C LEU A 13 15.25 38.86 3.44
N LEU A 14 16.52 38.80 3.02
CA LEU A 14 17.05 37.71 2.18
C LEU A 14 16.96 36.37 2.90
N GLN A 15 17.34 36.33 4.18
CA GLN A 15 17.25 35.13 5.00
C GLN A 15 15.80 34.64 5.20
N THR A 16 14.85 35.59 5.26
CA THR A 16 13.41 35.30 5.30
C THR A 16 12.92 34.75 3.96
N LEU A 17 13.31 35.35 2.84
CA LEU A 17 12.96 34.90 1.49
C LEU A 17 13.57 33.52 1.17
N GLU A 18 14.82 33.28 1.55
CA GLU A 18 15.48 31.98 1.43
C GLU A 18 14.75 30.91 2.22
N ARG A 19 14.39 31.21 3.48
CA ARG A 19 13.59 30.32 4.32
C ARG A 19 12.24 30.01 3.69
N GLU A 20 11.53 31.02 3.18
CA GLU A 20 10.26 30.83 2.48
C GLU A 20 10.43 29.94 1.26
N ARG A 21 11.48 30.15 0.48
CA ARG A 21 11.79 29.35 -0.70
C ARG A 21 12.09 27.89 -0.34
N VAL A 22 12.86 27.65 0.72
CA VAL A 22 13.13 26.29 1.24
C VAL A 22 11.83 25.63 1.70
N LEU A 23 10.99 26.35 2.45
CA LEU A 23 9.69 25.83 2.90
C LEU A 23 8.77 25.49 1.72
N GLU A 24 8.79 26.30 0.67
CA GLU A 24 8.01 26.07 -0.54
C GLU A 24 8.44 24.80 -1.27
N VAL A 25 9.75 24.57 -1.40
CA VAL A 25 10.32 23.34 -1.96
C VAL A 25 9.90 22.12 -1.13
N LEU A 26 10.03 22.19 0.20
CA LEU A 26 9.62 21.09 1.10
C LEU A 26 8.12 20.79 1.02
N ARG A 27 7.28 21.82 0.90
CA ARG A 27 5.82 21.64 0.72
C ARG A 27 5.51 20.90 -0.58
N ARG A 28 6.14 21.31 -1.68
CA ARG A 28 5.97 20.64 -2.97
C ARG A 28 6.47 19.20 -2.94
N ASP A 29 7.64 18.95 -2.36
CA ASP A 29 8.18 17.58 -2.22
C ASP A 29 7.22 16.70 -1.42
N LYS A 30 6.67 17.20 -0.31
CA LYS A 30 5.68 16.48 0.49
C LYS A 30 4.39 16.19 -0.29
N GLN A 31 3.91 17.15 -1.10
CA GLN A 31 2.74 16.96 -1.95
C GLN A 31 3.01 15.87 -3.00
N LEU A 32 4.16 15.93 -3.67
CA LEU A 32 4.56 14.94 -4.69
C LEU A 32 4.69 13.53 -4.08
N ARG A 33 5.30 13.40 -2.90
CA ARG A 33 5.38 12.12 -2.18
C ARG A 33 4.00 11.54 -1.88
N THR A 34 3.08 12.38 -1.39
CA THR A 34 1.69 11.94 -1.11
C THR A 34 1.00 11.41 -2.37
N ILE A 35 1.13 12.14 -3.49
CA ILE A 35 0.53 11.75 -4.77
C ILE A 35 1.09 10.42 -5.26
N GLU A 36 2.41 10.25 -5.18
CA GLU A 36 3.08 9.03 -5.63
C GLU A 36 2.76 7.84 -4.72
N GLU A 37 2.71 8.03 -3.40
CA GLU A 37 2.28 7.00 -2.45
C GLU A 37 0.84 6.52 -2.74
N ASP A 38 -0.07 7.45 -3.03
CA ASP A 38 -1.44 7.10 -3.38
C ASP A 38 -1.53 6.43 -4.75
N ARG A 39 -0.70 6.83 -5.72
CA ARG A 39 -0.58 6.14 -7.03
C ARG A 39 -0.10 4.71 -6.86
N ILE A 40 0.97 4.50 -6.08
CA ILE A 40 1.51 3.16 -5.76
C ILE A 40 0.46 2.33 -5.02
N ARG A 41 -0.26 2.92 -4.06
CA ARG A 41 -1.33 2.23 -3.32
C ARG A 41 -2.43 1.74 -4.25
N ARG A 42 -2.89 2.58 -5.18
CA ARG A 42 -3.91 2.20 -6.18
C ARG A 42 -3.41 1.06 -7.08
N MET A 43 -2.21 1.17 -7.63
CA MET A 43 -1.64 0.12 -8.49
C MET A 43 -1.46 -1.21 -7.76
N LYS A 44 -1.01 -1.19 -6.50
CA LYS A 44 -0.91 -2.41 -5.67
C LYS A 44 -2.27 -3.05 -5.45
N TYR A 45 -3.30 -2.24 -5.17
CA TYR A 45 -4.67 -2.73 -5.00
C TYR A 45 -5.19 -3.39 -6.28
N GLU A 46 -5.02 -2.75 -7.44
CA GLU A 46 -5.44 -3.29 -8.74
C GLU A 46 -4.73 -4.62 -9.07
N LEU A 47 -3.40 -4.69 -8.92
CA LEU A 47 -2.65 -5.93 -9.13
C LEU A 47 -3.10 -7.07 -8.21
N GLN A 48 -3.39 -6.73 -6.96
CA GLN A 48 -3.85 -7.72 -5.99
C GLN A 48 -5.27 -8.19 -6.28
N GLU A 49 -6.14 -7.30 -6.77
CA GLU A 49 -7.49 -7.64 -7.21
C GLU A 49 -7.46 -8.55 -8.44
N LEU A 50 -6.57 -8.28 -9.41
CA LEU A 50 -6.31 -9.18 -10.54
C LEU A 50 -5.83 -10.57 -10.06
N ARG A 51 -4.90 -10.61 -9.10
CA ARG A 51 -4.45 -11.88 -8.49
C ARG A 51 -5.59 -12.59 -7.77
N ARG A 52 -6.50 -11.87 -7.10
CA ARG A 52 -7.64 -12.43 -6.37
C ARG A 52 -8.67 -13.06 -7.29
N ARG A 53 -9.07 -12.37 -8.36
CA ARG A 53 -9.99 -12.86 -9.39
C ARG A 53 -9.47 -14.13 -10.06
N GLY A 54 -8.15 -14.32 -10.03
CA GLY A 54 -7.46 -15.45 -10.63
C GLY A 54 -7.48 -15.33 -12.16
N ALA A 55 -6.57 -16.03 -12.83
CA ALA A 55 -6.67 -16.21 -14.28
C ALA A 55 -7.82 -17.19 -14.55
N LYS A 56 -9.06 -16.70 -14.48
CA LYS A 56 -10.26 -17.44 -14.87
C LYS A 56 -10.27 -17.46 -16.40
N SER A 57 -9.46 -18.33 -16.99
CA SER A 57 -9.44 -18.49 -18.43
C SER A 57 -10.83 -18.91 -18.87
N TYR A 58 -11.46 -18.10 -19.73
CA TYR A 58 -12.74 -18.40 -20.39
C TYR A 58 -12.71 -19.71 -21.23
N ALA A 59 -11.53 -20.33 -21.37
CA ALA A 59 -11.26 -21.38 -22.34
C ALA A 59 -11.25 -22.83 -21.80
N ARG A 60 -11.48 -23.09 -20.51
CA ARG A 60 -11.37 -24.46 -19.95
C ARG A 60 -12.73 -25.09 -19.62
N GLN A 61 -13.26 -25.72 -20.65
CA GLN A 61 -14.03 -26.98 -20.70
C GLN A 61 -14.69 -27.44 -19.39
N TYR A 62 -16.02 -27.57 -19.47
CA TYR A 62 -16.89 -28.29 -18.54
C TYR A 62 -16.31 -29.67 -18.18
N GLY A 63 -15.86 -29.86 -16.93
CA GLY A 63 -15.60 -31.20 -16.40
C GLY A 63 -14.57 -31.30 -15.28
N GLU A 64 -13.50 -30.49 -15.31
CA GLU A 64 -12.38 -30.67 -14.37
C GLU A 64 -12.36 -29.57 -13.29
N ARG A 65 -12.47 -29.97 -12.02
CA ARG A 65 -12.33 -29.03 -10.88
C ARG A 65 -10.86 -28.62 -10.84
N THR A 66 -10.53 -27.35 -11.07
CA THR A 66 -9.14 -26.85 -10.98
C THR A 66 -8.95 -25.94 -9.77
N CYS A 67 -7.72 -25.83 -9.30
CA CYS A 67 -7.36 -24.87 -8.25
C CYS A 67 -7.34 -23.44 -8.83
N ALA A 68 -8.07 -22.50 -8.22
CA ALA A 68 -8.11 -21.11 -8.68
C ALA A 68 -6.78 -20.33 -8.55
N ARG A 69 -5.75 -20.91 -7.92
CA ARG A 69 -4.44 -20.28 -7.72
C ARG A 69 -3.34 -20.85 -8.61
N CYS A 70 -3.16 -22.17 -8.59
CA CYS A 70 -2.14 -22.84 -9.40
C CYS A 70 -2.70 -23.50 -10.67
N GLN A 71 -4.01 -23.43 -10.92
CA GLN A 71 -4.73 -24.03 -12.06
C GLN A 71 -4.56 -25.54 -12.24
N ARG A 72 -3.92 -26.24 -11.29
CA ARG A 72 -3.79 -27.69 -11.31
C ARG A 72 -5.17 -28.35 -11.15
N PRO A 73 -5.41 -29.48 -11.84
CA PRO A 73 -6.61 -30.26 -11.64
C PRO A 73 -6.67 -30.80 -10.21
N LEU A 74 -7.87 -30.81 -9.65
CA LEU A 74 -8.19 -31.33 -8.33
C LEU A 74 -8.78 -32.72 -8.53
N GLY A 75 -8.21 -33.71 -7.85
CA GLY A 75 -8.68 -35.08 -7.94
C GLY A 75 -10.05 -35.25 -7.30
N LYS A 76 -10.83 -36.22 -7.78
CA LYS A 76 -12.14 -36.57 -7.20
C LYS A 76 -12.03 -37.21 -5.82
N PHE A 77 -10.96 -37.99 -5.58
CA PHE A 77 -10.75 -38.77 -4.35
C PHE A 77 -9.60 -38.22 -3.48
N TRP A 78 -8.47 -37.90 -4.10
CA TRP A 78 -7.30 -37.33 -3.42
C TRP A 78 -7.12 -35.88 -3.87
N ASN A 79 -7.14 -34.92 -2.93
CA ASN A 79 -7.11 -33.47 -3.21
C ASN A 79 -8.35 -32.89 -3.93
N SER A 80 -9.56 -33.19 -3.43
CA SER A 80 -10.84 -32.57 -3.85
C SER A 80 -10.89 -31.04 -3.70
N GLY A 81 -9.93 -30.47 -2.99
CA GLY A 81 -9.76 -29.05 -2.74
C GLY A 81 -10.76 -28.50 -1.71
N ALA A 82 -10.35 -27.42 -1.04
CA ALA A 82 -11.19 -26.70 -0.09
C ALA A 82 -11.69 -25.39 -0.70
N VAL A 83 -12.79 -24.84 -0.19
CA VAL A 83 -13.27 -23.50 -0.59
C VAL A 83 -12.66 -22.46 0.34
N CYS A 84 -12.05 -21.43 -0.23
CA CYS A 84 -11.51 -20.30 0.54
C CYS A 84 -12.64 -19.47 1.16
N ARG A 85 -12.61 -19.25 2.48
CA ARG A 85 -13.57 -18.38 3.19
C ARG A 85 -13.47 -16.89 2.82
N GLY A 86 -12.38 -16.47 2.17
CA GLY A 86 -12.16 -15.06 1.81
C GLY A 86 -12.58 -14.69 0.38
N CYS A 87 -12.59 -15.64 -0.56
CA CYS A 87 -12.89 -15.35 -1.98
C CYS A 87 -13.75 -16.44 -2.64
N SER A 88 -14.28 -17.39 -1.88
CA SER A 88 -15.17 -18.47 -2.32
C SER A 88 -14.64 -19.34 -3.47
N HIS A 89 -13.34 -19.29 -3.76
CA HIS A 89 -12.71 -20.10 -4.80
C HIS A 89 -12.18 -21.42 -4.26
N ARG A 90 -12.21 -22.46 -5.10
CA ARG A 90 -11.67 -23.77 -4.77
C ARG A 90 -10.15 -23.80 -4.91
N ILE A 91 -9.47 -24.30 -3.88
CA ILE A 91 -8.00 -24.30 -3.77
C ILE A 91 -7.46 -25.68 -3.39
N CYS A 92 -6.30 -26.02 -3.93
CA CYS A 92 -5.59 -27.26 -3.58
C CYS A 92 -4.97 -27.16 -2.18
N SER A 93 -4.56 -28.31 -1.64
CA SER A 93 -3.87 -28.42 -0.34
C SER A 93 -2.59 -27.59 -0.22
N ARG A 94 -1.90 -27.32 -1.34
CA ARG A 94 -0.69 -26.47 -1.37
C ARG A 94 -1.00 -24.97 -1.38
N CYS A 95 -2.19 -24.58 -1.84
CA CYS A 95 -2.58 -23.16 -1.96
C CYS A 95 -3.49 -22.69 -0.83
N ARG A 96 -3.77 -23.55 0.16
CA ARG A 96 -4.58 -23.23 1.35
C ARG A 96 -3.69 -22.99 2.57
N VAL A 97 -4.15 -22.09 3.43
CA VAL A 97 -3.56 -21.76 4.73
C VAL A 97 -4.67 -21.95 5.77
N GLY A 98 -4.36 -22.64 6.87
CA GLY A 98 -5.27 -22.79 8.00
C GLY A 98 -5.36 -21.49 8.80
N VAL A 99 -6.57 -21.02 9.07
CA VAL A 99 -6.83 -19.77 9.82
C VAL A 99 -7.60 -20.05 11.13
N GLY A 100 -7.80 -21.32 11.46
CA GLY A 100 -8.50 -21.80 12.66
C GLY A 100 -8.71 -23.32 12.60
N ALA A 101 -9.55 -23.86 13.49
CA ALA A 101 -9.75 -25.30 13.65
C ALA A 101 -10.29 -26.02 12.40
N ALA A 102 -11.06 -25.33 11.55
CA ALA A 102 -11.62 -25.92 10.32
C ALA A 102 -11.70 -24.95 9.13
N ASP A 103 -11.13 -23.75 9.26
CA ASP A 103 -11.24 -22.70 8.25
C ASP A 103 -9.99 -22.56 7.38
N TRP A 104 -10.24 -22.49 6.06
CA TRP A 104 -9.21 -22.36 5.04
C TRP A 104 -9.31 -21.02 4.33
N LYS A 105 -8.17 -20.36 4.18
CA LYS A 105 -8.01 -19.23 3.25
C LYS A 105 -6.98 -19.58 2.20
N CYS A 106 -7.11 -19.01 1.00
CA CYS A 106 -6.03 -19.09 0.02
C CYS A 106 -4.86 -18.20 0.44
N THR A 107 -3.65 -18.52 -0.02
CA THR A 107 -2.44 -17.73 0.25
C THR A 107 -2.65 -16.23 -0.03
N VAL A 108 -3.38 -15.88 -1.09
CA VAL A 108 -3.71 -14.49 -1.45
C VAL A 108 -4.62 -13.82 -0.40
N CYS A 109 -5.68 -14.49 0.06
CA CYS A 109 -6.59 -13.95 1.07
C CYS A 109 -5.96 -13.90 2.47
N HIS A 110 -5.00 -14.79 2.74
CA HIS A 110 -4.24 -14.76 3.98
C HIS A 110 -3.29 -13.55 3.99
N ALA A 111 -2.52 -13.34 2.91
CA ALA A 111 -1.60 -12.21 2.76
C ALA A 111 -2.28 -10.83 2.74
N TYR A 112 -3.56 -10.73 2.36
CA TYR A 112 -4.26 -9.44 2.40
C TYR A 112 -4.44 -8.89 3.81
N ARG A 113 -4.62 -9.76 4.81
CA ARG A 113 -4.86 -9.29 6.19
C ARG A 113 -3.60 -8.66 6.81
N SER A 114 -2.41 -9.00 6.32
CA SER A 114 -1.14 -8.39 6.78
C SER A 114 -0.89 -7.00 6.19
N GLU A 115 -1.23 -6.75 4.92
CA GLU A 115 -0.95 -5.44 4.30
C GLU A 115 -1.81 -4.29 4.85
N ILE A 116 -3.01 -4.59 5.38
CA ILE A 116 -3.89 -3.61 6.03
C ILE A 116 -3.33 -3.19 7.39
N VAL A 117 -2.75 -4.13 8.16
CA VAL A 117 -2.17 -3.82 9.47
C VAL A 117 -0.89 -3.01 9.32
N ASP A 118 -0.04 -3.30 8.33
CA ASP A 118 1.21 -2.56 8.11
C ASP A 118 0.98 -1.12 7.63
N SER A 119 -0.01 -0.90 6.76
CA SER A 119 -0.39 0.45 6.30
C SER A 119 -1.05 1.30 7.40
N ALA A 120 -1.77 0.68 8.34
CA ALA A 120 -2.34 1.39 9.49
C ALA A 120 -1.24 1.78 10.51
N VAL A 121 -0.26 0.89 10.73
CA VAL A 121 0.87 1.15 11.63
C VAL A 121 1.77 2.29 11.10
N LEU A 122 2.12 2.31 9.81
CA LEU A 122 2.92 3.39 9.22
C LEU A 122 2.22 4.76 9.26
N LYS A 123 0.91 4.80 8.95
CA LYS A 123 0.12 6.05 9.00
C LYS A 123 0.01 6.61 10.42
N SER A 124 -0.02 5.74 11.42
CA SER A 124 -0.05 6.13 12.83
C SER A 124 1.26 6.79 13.25
N GLN A 125 2.40 6.26 12.81
CA GLN A 125 3.72 6.79 13.13
C GLN A 125 4.02 8.12 12.43
N HIS A 126 3.62 8.29 11.17
CA HIS A 126 3.82 9.56 10.43
C HIS A 126 2.94 10.72 10.93
N LYS A 127 1.81 10.42 11.57
CA LYS A 127 0.92 11.44 12.18
C LYS A 127 1.47 11.94 13.52
N MET A 128 2.24 11.12 14.25
CA MET A 128 2.92 11.52 15.49
C MET A 128 4.17 12.37 15.23
N THR A 129 4.92 12.14 14.15
CA THR A 129 6.13 12.91 13.83
C THR A 129 5.87 14.26 13.16
N THR A 130 4.63 14.53 12.72
CA THR A 130 4.23 15.81 12.10
C THR A 130 3.45 16.73 13.03
N ALA A 131 3.23 16.32 14.29
CA ALA A 131 2.84 17.23 15.36
C ALA A 131 4.06 18.10 15.72
N LYS A 132 4.12 19.30 15.14
CA LYS A 132 5.07 20.35 15.53
C LYS A 132 5.03 20.50 17.06
N PRO A 133 6.17 20.50 17.76
CA PRO A 133 6.21 21.13 19.07
C PRO A 133 5.96 22.62 18.84
N CYS A 134 4.78 23.10 19.23
CA CYS A 134 4.62 24.50 19.61
C CYS A 134 5.46 24.70 20.86
N LEU A 135 6.74 25.05 20.69
CA LEU A 135 7.58 25.53 21.78
C LEU A 135 8.32 26.78 21.31
N ALA A 136 7.81 27.89 21.83
CA ALA A 136 8.53 29.04 22.36
C ALA A 136 9.64 29.67 21.50
N GLN A 137 9.32 30.77 20.83
CA GLN A 137 9.70 32.15 21.21
C GLN A 137 9.20 33.13 20.15
#